data_AF-A0A2V7Y2F5-F1
#
_entry.id   AF-A0A2V7Y2F5-F1
#
_cell.length_a   1.000
_cell.length_b   1.000
_cell.length_c   1.000
_cell.angle_alpha   90.00
_cell.angle_beta   90.00
_cell.angle_gamma   90.00
#
_symmetry.space_group_name_H-M   'P 1'
#
loop_
_entity.id
_entity.type
_entity.pdbx_description
1 polymer ?
#
loop_
_entity_poly.entity_id
_entity_poly.type
_entity_poly.pdbx_seq_one_letter_code
_entity_poly.pdbx_strand_id
1 'polypeptide(L)'
;MHGGARRGVARSLLHRSRRREHPPRRGWPTPHPCPLPGRGWSRDAGPGEGRAEQKKRDRRLKKINEEIATLEERIAAAERERERNDLMLCNEEVYRDGERTKKIQAQNADLKAMIELLYGKWEALAKEKES
;
A
#
# COMPACT_ATOMS: atom_id res chain seq x y z
N MET A 1 -47.22 18.18 -14.44
CA MET A 1 -46.81 19.59 -14.67
C MET A 1 -45.50 19.77 -13.91
N HIS A 2 -44.35 19.43 -14.48
CA HIS A 2 -43.37 20.33 -15.12
C HIS A 2 -43.12 21.66 -14.40
N GLY A 3 -42.06 21.70 -13.59
CA GLY A 3 -41.22 22.87 -13.30
C GLY A 3 -39.79 22.33 -13.17
N GLY A 4 -38.78 22.71 -13.97
CA GLY A 4 -38.27 24.07 -14.20
C GLY A 4 -37.38 24.43 -12.99
N ALA A 5 -36.06 24.67 -13.07
CA ALA A 5 -35.24 25.19 -14.14
C ALA A 5 -33.74 24.87 -13.92
N ARG A 6 -32.97 25.01 -15.00
CA ARG A 6 -31.50 24.96 -15.10
C ARG A 6 -30.86 26.29 -14.68
N ARG A 7 -29.51 26.27 -14.55
CA ARG A 7 -28.49 27.37 -14.52
C ARG A 7 -27.85 27.53 -13.12
N GLY A 8 -26.55 27.77 -12.94
CA GLY A 8 -25.38 27.96 -13.83
C GLY A 8 -24.09 27.52 -13.09
N VAL A 9 -23.08 26.99 -13.79
CA VAL A 9 -21.88 27.70 -14.28
C VAL A 9 -21.31 28.75 -13.31
N ALA A 10 -20.18 28.45 -12.66
CA ALA A 10 -19.06 29.39 -12.54
C ALA A 10 -17.75 28.65 -12.17
N ARG A 11 -16.79 28.72 -13.09
CA ARG A 11 -15.37 28.43 -12.91
C ARG A 11 -14.81 29.35 -11.82
N SER A 12 -13.88 28.84 -11.00
CA SER A 12 -12.87 29.72 -10.38
C SER A 12 -11.54 28.98 -10.28
N LEU A 13 -10.81 29.03 -11.40
CA LEU A 13 -9.36 28.85 -11.46
C LEU A 13 -8.74 30.20 -11.09
N LEU A 14 -8.24 30.31 -9.87
CA LEU A 14 -7.31 31.37 -9.45
C LEU A 14 -6.09 30.66 -8.88
N HIS A 15 -5.10 30.30 -9.70
CA HIS A 15 -3.94 31.14 -9.97
C HIS A 15 -3.52 32.00 -8.78
N ARG A 16 -2.83 31.38 -7.81
CA ARG A 16 -2.03 32.10 -6.82
C ARG A 16 -0.55 31.96 -7.15
N SER A 17 -0.14 32.63 -8.22
CA SER A 17 1.26 32.99 -8.46
C SER A 17 1.62 34.19 -7.59
N ARG A 18 2.46 33.99 -6.58
CA ARG A 18 3.22 34.99 -5.81
C ARG A 18 4.04 34.20 -4.79
N ARG A 19 5.34 34.36 -4.59
CA ARG A 19 6.34 35.27 -5.14
C ARG A 19 7.66 34.65 -4.65
N ARG A 20 8.63 34.41 -5.53
CA ARG A 20 10.00 34.11 -5.10
C ARG A 20 10.56 35.37 -4.45
N GLU A 21 10.77 35.33 -3.14
CA GLU A 21 11.53 36.37 -2.45
C GLU A 21 12.99 35.92 -2.42
N HIS A 22 13.77 36.51 -3.33
CA HIS A 22 15.23 36.45 -3.31
C HIS A 22 15.73 37.47 -2.27
N PRO A 23 16.58 37.11 -1.31
CA PRO A 23 17.30 38.10 -0.52
C PRO A 23 18.36 38.83 -1.37
N PRO A 24 18.62 40.12 -1.12
CA PRO A 24 19.57 40.91 -1.90
C PRO A 24 21.01 40.47 -1.65
N ARG A 25 21.75 40.34 -2.76
CA ARG A 25 23.21 40.15 -2.81
C ARG A 25 23.91 41.33 -2.12
N ARG A 26 24.71 41.06 -1.09
CA ARG A 26 25.73 41.99 -0.58
C ARG A 26 27.11 41.32 -0.67
N GLY A 27 28.01 41.96 -1.42
CA GLY A 27 29.47 41.81 -1.29
C GLY A 27 30.15 40.81 -2.23
N TRP A 28 30.61 41.29 -3.39
CA TRP A 28 31.85 40.80 -4.04
C TRP A 28 32.87 41.94 -3.93
N PRO A 29 34.14 41.67 -3.56
CA PRO A 29 35.19 41.40 -4.56
C PRO A 29 36.20 40.33 -4.04
N THR A 30 36.93 39.53 -4.81
CA THR A 30 37.79 39.74 -6.00
C THR A 30 37.96 38.41 -6.77
N PRO A 31 38.23 38.42 -8.09
CA PRO A 31 38.57 37.22 -8.84
C PRO A 31 40.06 36.89 -8.65
N HIS A 32 40.36 35.75 -8.04
CA HIS A 32 41.68 35.14 -8.14
C HIS A 32 41.72 34.35 -9.46
N PRO A 33 42.61 34.67 -10.42
CA PRO A 33 42.87 33.77 -11.53
C PRO A 33 43.88 32.73 -11.04
N CYS A 34 43.40 31.56 -10.64
CA CYS A 34 44.28 30.39 -10.54
C CYS A 34 43.86 29.33 -11.58
N PRO A 35 44.82 28.91 -12.43
CA PRO A 35 44.57 28.05 -13.58
C PRO A 35 44.68 26.58 -13.18
N LEU A 36 43.87 25.73 -13.81
CA LEU A 36 44.28 24.57 -14.62
C LEU A 36 43.20 23.48 -14.65
N PRO A 37 43.11 22.75 -15.78
CA PRO A 37 42.00 21.88 -16.11
C PRO A 37 42.12 20.56 -15.39
N GLY A 38 41.51 20.48 -14.20
CA GLY A 38 41.19 19.22 -13.55
C GLY A 38 40.01 18.54 -14.26
N ARG A 39 40.27 18.09 -15.49
CA ARG A 39 39.44 17.14 -16.25
C ARG A 39 39.35 15.86 -15.40
N GLY A 40 38.32 15.82 -14.57
CA GLY A 40 38.07 14.75 -13.61
C GLY A 40 36.63 14.76 -13.14
N TRP A 41 35.69 15.20 -13.99
CA TRP A 41 34.38 14.56 -13.94
C TRP A 41 34.62 13.15 -14.44
N SER A 42 35.09 12.31 -13.52
CA SER A 42 35.05 10.86 -13.65
C SER A 42 33.58 10.55 -13.76
N ARG A 43 33.10 10.65 -15.00
CA ARG A 43 31.87 10.10 -15.49
C ARG A 43 32.15 8.60 -15.54
N ASP A 44 32.32 8.01 -14.36
CA ASP A 44 32.27 6.58 -14.16
C ASP A 44 30.83 6.18 -14.48
N ALA A 45 30.63 5.97 -15.77
CA ALA A 45 29.54 5.19 -16.28
C ALA A 45 29.67 3.78 -15.69
N GLY A 46 28.81 3.45 -14.74
CA GLY A 46 28.62 2.09 -14.23
C GLY A 46 28.11 2.05 -12.80
N PRO A 47 26.81 2.33 -12.57
CA PRO A 47 25.93 1.23 -12.16
C PRO A 47 24.52 1.37 -12.74
N GLY A 48 24.39 1.52 -14.07
CA GLY A 48 23.08 1.62 -14.73
C GLY A 48 22.28 0.32 -14.64
N GLU A 49 22.93 -0.82 -14.89
CA GLU A 49 22.30 -2.15 -14.86
C GLU A 49 22.07 -2.64 -13.44
N GLY A 50 23.06 -2.54 -12.54
CA GLY A 50 22.89 -2.94 -11.13
C GLY A 50 21.79 -2.16 -10.41
N ARG A 51 21.64 -0.85 -10.68
CA ARG A 51 20.57 -0.03 -10.09
C ARG A 51 19.20 -0.36 -10.69
N ALA A 52 19.14 -0.67 -11.98
CA ALA A 52 17.89 -1.07 -12.65
C ALA A 52 17.41 -2.45 -12.18
N GLU A 53 18.33 -3.42 -12.04
CA GLU A 53 18.06 -4.74 -11.49
C GLU A 53 17.67 -4.68 -10.02
N GLN A 54 18.38 -3.89 -9.21
CA GLN A 54 18.04 -3.70 -7.81
C GLN A 54 16.66 -3.07 -7.64
N LYS A 55 16.34 -2.03 -8.41
CA LYS A 55 15.00 -1.43 -8.42
C LYS A 55 13.92 -2.43 -8.87
N LYS A 56 14.24 -3.37 -9.76
CA LYS A 56 13.32 -4.43 -10.19
C LYS A 56 13.09 -5.45 -9.06
N ARG A 57 14.15 -5.85 -8.34
CA ARG A 57 14.06 -6.71 -7.14
C ARG A 57 13.25 -6.04 -6.03
N ASP A 58 13.55 -4.78 -5.72
CA ASP A 58 12.84 -4.01 -4.69
C ASP A 58 11.34 -3.89 -4.99
N ARG A 59 10.98 -3.68 -6.26
CA ARG A 59 9.57 -3.64 -6.70
C ARG A 59 8.88 -5.00 -6.55
N ARG A 60 9.58 -6.11 -6.81
CA ARG A 60 9.03 -7.46 -6.62
C ARG A 60 8.82 -7.75 -5.14
N LEU A 61 9.83 -7.48 -4.31
CA LEU A 61 9.74 -7.63 -2.85
C LEU A 61 8.63 -6.76 -2.25
N LYS A 62 8.46 -5.52 -2.72
CA LYS A 62 7.37 -4.65 -2.26
C LYS A 62 6.01 -5.25 -2.57
N LYS A 63 5.80 -5.77 -3.78
CA LYS A 63 4.54 -6.44 -4.15
C LYS A 63 4.28 -7.67 -3.29
N ILE A 64 5.27 -8.52 -3.11
CA ILE A 64 5.15 -9.71 -2.26
C ILE A 64 4.80 -9.31 -0.82
N ASN A 65 5.44 -8.28 -0.26
CA ASN A 65 5.12 -7.77 1.08
C ASN A 65 3.69 -7.21 1.17
N GLU A 66 3.22 -6.48 0.15
CA GLU A 66 1.84 -5.95 0.10
C GLU A 66 0.81 -7.09 0.03
N GLU A 67 1.10 -8.12 -0.77
CA GLU A 67 0.26 -9.31 -0.88
C GLU A 67 0.24 -10.12 0.41
N ILE A 68 1.40 -10.31 1.06
CA ILE A 68 1.51 -10.94 2.39
C ILE A 68 0.68 -10.16 3.42
N ALA A 69 0.85 -8.84 3.51
CA ALA A 69 0.08 -8.02 4.46
C ALA A 69 -1.44 -8.11 4.22
N THR A 70 -1.86 -8.13 2.96
CA THR A 70 -3.27 -8.28 2.59
C THR A 70 -3.81 -9.67 2.96
N LEU A 71 -2.99 -10.73 2.80
CA LEU A 71 -3.36 -12.08 3.20
C LEU A 71 -3.48 -12.19 4.73
N GLU A 72 -2.53 -11.63 5.47
CA GLU A 72 -2.52 -11.61 6.94
C GLU A 72 -3.75 -10.87 7.48
N GLU A 73 -4.11 -9.72 6.91
CA GLU A 73 -5.33 -9.00 7.31
C GLU A 73 -6.60 -9.83 7.06
N ARG A 74 -6.66 -10.55 5.93
CA ARG A 74 -7.78 -11.44 5.61
C ARG A 74 -7.86 -12.65 6.54
N ILE A 75 -6.72 -13.25 6.88
CA ILE A 75 -6.64 -14.34 7.85
C ILE A 75 -7.14 -13.84 9.21
N ALA A 76 -6.62 -12.72 9.71
CA ALA A 76 -7.01 -12.15 10.99
C ALA A 76 -8.50 -11.74 11.03
N ALA A 77 -9.08 -11.32 9.91
CA ALA A 77 -10.52 -11.06 9.81
C ALA A 77 -11.34 -12.35 9.89
N ALA A 78 -10.93 -13.40 9.16
CA ALA A 78 -11.60 -14.69 9.17
C ALA A 78 -11.51 -15.39 10.53
N GLU A 79 -10.37 -15.30 11.21
CA GLU A 79 -10.15 -15.83 12.55
C GLU A 79 -11.04 -15.15 13.59
N ARG A 80 -11.13 -13.81 13.56
CA ARG A 80 -12.03 -13.05 14.44
C ARG A 80 -13.50 -13.39 14.23
N GLU A 81 -13.92 -13.55 12.98
CA GLU A 81 -15.31 -13.93 12.69
C GLU A 81 -15.61 -15.35 13.19
N ARG A 82 -14.63 -16.27 13.06
CA ARG A 82 -14.77 -17.63 13.60
C ARG A 82 -14.86 -17.62 15.13
N GLU A 83 -14.01 -16.85 15.81
CA GLU A 83 -14.06 -16.69 17.26
C GLU A 83 -15.40 -16.12 17.71
N ARG A 84 -15.92 -15.11 17.01
CA ARG A 84 -17.26 -14.55 17.27
C ARG A 84 -18.35 -15.61 17.13
N ASN A 85 -18.30 -16.43 16.08
CA ASN A 85 -19.24 -17.52 15.87
C ASN A 85 -19.13 -18.60 16.95
N ASP A 86 -17.91 -18.95 17.35
CA ASP A 86 -17.64 -19.89 18.44
C ASP A 86 -18.27 -19.37 19.76
N LEU A 87 -18.16 -18.07 20.06
CA LEU A 87 -18.85 -17.43 21.19
C LEU A 87 -20.38 -17.44 21.05
N MET A 88 -20.93 -17.29 19.83
CA MET A 88 -22.38 -17.39 19.63
C MET A 88 -22.91 -18.78 19.94
N LEU A 89 -22.15 -19.82 19.61
CA LEU A 89 -22.52 -21.21 19.90
C LEU A 89 -22.51 -21.54 21.40
N CYS A 90 -21.81 -20.76 22.22
CA CYS A 90 -21.86 -20.88 23.68
C CYS A 90 -23.18 -20.35 24.28
N ASN A 91 -23.96 -19.55 23.55
CA ASN A 91 -25.25 -19.06 24.04
C ASN A 91 -26.32 -20.14 23.95
N GLU A 92 -26.98 -20.45 25.07
CA GLU A 92 -27.96 -21.53 25.15
C GLU A 92 -29.15 -21.34 24.19
N GLU A 93 -29.64 -20.12 24.02
CA GLU A 93 -30.74 -19.81 23.08
C GLU A 93 -30.37 -20.12 21.63
N VAL A 94 -29.11 -19.89 21.26
CA VAL A 94 -28.59 -20.18 19.92
C VAL A 94 -28.39 -21.68 19.75
N TYR A 95 -27.88 -22.35 20.80
CA TYR A 95 -27.63 -23.79 20.78
C TYR A 95 -28.92 -24.62 20.69
N ARG A 96 -30.01 -24.15 21.34
CA ARG A 96 -31.33 -24.78 21.25
C ARG A 96 -31.99 -24.59 19.89
N ASP A 97 -31.63 -23.54 19.17
CA ASP A 97 -32.02 -23.35 17.78
C ASP A 97 -31.09 -24.17 16.85
N GLY A 98 -31.56 -25.37 16.51
CA GLY A 98 -30.80 -26.30 15.68
C GLY A 98 -30.53 -25.80 14.26
N GLU A 99 -31.40 -24.96 13.68
CA GLU A 99 -31.18 -24.39 12.35
C GLU A 99 -30.07 -23.33 12.42
N ARG A 100 -30.17 -22.43 13.40
CA ARG A 100 -29.16 -21.39 13.64
C ARG A 100 -27.80 -22.00 13.98
N THR A 101 -27.76 -23.04 14.81
CA THR A 101 -26.53 -23.77 15.15
C THR A 101 -25.88 -24.37 13.90
N LYS A 102 -26.64 -25.06 13.04
CA LYS A 102 -26.11 -25.64 11.80
C LYS A 102 -25.56 -24.57 10.86
N LYS A 103 -26.23 -23.43 10.76
CA LYS A 103 -25.78 -22.31 9.93
C LYS A 103 -24.44 -21.75 10.42
N ILE A 104 -24.30 -21.53 11.73
CA ILE A 104 -23.05 -21.03 12.32
C ILE A 104 -21.93 -22.06 12.16
N GLN A 105 -22.22 -23.35 12.34
CA GLN A 105 -21.25 -24.42 12.12
C GLN A 105 -20.79 -24.52 10.66
N ALA A 106 -21.70 -24.38 9.70
CA ALA A 106 -21.36 -24.35 8.28
C ALA A 106 -20.46 -23.14 7.95
N GLN A 107 -20.82 -21.95 8.43
CA GLN A 107 -19.99 -20.76 8.29
C GLN A 107 -18.60 -20.95 8.91
N ASN A 108 -18.50 -21.60 10.08
CA ASN A 108 -17.22 -21.92 10.69
C ASN A 108 -16.39 -22.92 9.88
N ALA A 109 -17.03 -23.89 9.23
CA ALA A 109 -16.34 -24.82 8.33
C ALA A 109 -15.78 -24.08 7.10
N ASP A 110 -16.58 -23.19 6.49
CA ASP A 110 -16.15 -22.38 5.36
C ASP A 110 -15.00 -21.43 5.73
N LEU A 111 -15.09 -20.78 6.90
CA LEU A 111 -14.03 -19.92 7.42
C LEU A 111 -12.73 -20.70 7.66
N LYS A 112 -12.81 -21.92 8.21
CA LYS A 112 -11.62 -22.79 8.39
C LYS A 112 -10.98 -23.14 7.06
N ALA A 113 -11.77 -23.58 6.08
CA ALA A 113 -11.26 -23.90 4.75
C ALA A 113 -10.62 -22.67 4.07
N MET A 114 -11.22 -21.49 4.24
CA MET A 114 -10.66 -20.24 3.74
C MET A 114 -9.34 -19.88 4.43
N ILE A 115 -9.26 -20.02 5.76
CA ILE A 115 -8.03 -19.77 6.52
C ILE A 115 -6.90 -20.69 6.04
N GLU A 116 -7.16 -21.99 5.89
CA GLU A 116 -6.17 -22.97 5.38
C GLU A 116 -5.68 -22.58 3.97
N LEU A 117 -6.59 -22.19 3.07
CA LEU A 117 -6.23 -21.73 1.73
C LEU A 117 -5.36 -20.46 1.76
N LEU A 118 -5.67 -19.52 2.65
CA LEU A 118 -4.92 -18.27 2.79
C LEU A 118 -3.53 -18.50 3.37
N TYR A 119 -3.39 -19.38 4.38
CA TYR A 119 -2.08 -19.78 4.91
C TYR A 119 -1.23 -20.47 3.83
N GLY A 120 -1.81 -21.36 3.02
CA GLY A 120 -1.06 -21.98 1.90
C GLY A 120 -0.53 -20.96 0.88
N LYS A 121 -1.31 -19.91 0.58
CA LYS A 121 -0.86 -18.79 -0.29
C LYS A 121 0.21 -17.95 0.38
N TRP A 122 0.05 -17.65 1.66
CA TRP A 122 1.03 -16.89 2.44
C TRP A 122 2.37 -17.63 2.49
N GLU A 123 2.37 -18.93 2.76
CA GLU A 123 3.60 -19.75 2.78
C GLU A 123 4.31 -19.75 1.42
N ALA A 124 3.56 -19.82 0.32
CA ALA A 124 4.13 -19.77 -1.02
C ALA A 124 4.81 -18.42 -1.30
N LEU A 125 4.16 -17.31 -0.95
CA LEU A 125 4.73 -15.96 -1.11
C LEU A 125 5.90 -15.71 -0.16
N ALA A 126 5.86 -16.24 1.05
CA ALA A 126 6.98 -16.18 2.00
C ALA A 126 8.21 -16.91 1.46
N LYS A 127 8.04 -18.11 0.89
CA LYS A 127 9.12 -18.85 0.22
C LYS A 127 9.66 -18.12 -1.01
N GLU A 128 8.79 -17.48 -1.79
CA GLU A 128 9.20 -16.67 -2.96
C GLU A 128 10.02 -15.44 -2.54
N LYS A 129 9.73 -14.84 -1.38
CA LYS A 129 10.50 -13.73 -0.83
C LYS A 129 11.92 -14.13 -0.39
N GLU A 130 12.08 -15.37 0.10
CA GLU A 130 13.37 -15.90 0.57
C GLU A 130 14.24 -16.47 -0.57
N SER A 131 13.66 -16.70 -1.76
CA SER A 131 14.34 -17.21 -2.96
C SER A 131 14.96 -16.11 -3.82
#